data_AF-A0A1Q3T8C4-F1
#
_entry.id   AF-A0A1Q3T8C4-F1
#
_cell.length_a   1.000
_cell.length_b   1.000
_cell.length_c   1.000
_cell.angle_alpha   90.00
_cell.angle_beta   90.00
_cell.angle_gamma   90.00
#
_symmetry.space_group_name_H-M   'P 1'
#
loop_
_entity.id
_entity.type
_entity.pdbx_description
1 polymer ?
#
loop_
_entity_poly.entity_id
_entity_poly.type
_entity_poly.pdbx_seq_one_letter_code
_entity_poly.pdbx_strand_id
1 'polypeptide(L)'
;MKKYNETKPASPALNKAYLMMNLSFALLLPAISVVIEHYIDHATIAWHLAGKWLIFWGAGMRLFTAGIKQAATPEFTAINIFKIKGKESYVIIRELGFANISLGIMGILSALNDSWRMLAAIATGIFFGFSATQHCAKKPCSTNEKVALCYDMFIFLGLMIYLFSQR
;
A
#
# COMPACT_ATOMS: atom_id res chain seq x y z
N MET A 1 1.01 -46.91 13.08
CA MET A 1 0.67 -45.47 13.06
C MET A 1 1.44 -44.80 11.93
N LYS A 2 0.81 -44.50 10.79
CA LYS A 2 1.44 -43.79 9.67
C LYS A 2 1.45 -42.29 9.99
N LYS A 3 2.65 -41.68 10.09
CA LYS A 3 2.82 -40.22 10.11
C LYS A 3 2.23 -39.67 8.82
N TYR A 4 1.12 -38.93 8.91
CA TYR A 4 0.69 -38.07 7.82
C TYR A 4 1.76 -36.99 7.66
N ASN A 5 2.60 -37.14 6.63
CA ASN A 5 3.43 -36.04 6.15
C ASN A 5 2.48 -35.01 5.55
N GLU A 6 2.10 -34.02 6.34
CA GLU A 6 1.48 -32.80 5.83
C GLU A 6 2.51 -32.10 4.93
N THR A 7 2.49 -32.43 3.64
CA THR A 7 3.17 -31.64 2.63
C THR A 7 2.55 -30.24 2.69
N LYS A 8 3.29 -29.27 3.23
CA LYS A 8 2.94 -27.85 3.15
C LYS A 8 2.52 -27.59 1.70
N PRO A 9 1.29 -27.10 1.43
CA PRO A 9 0.87 -26.84 0.07
C PRO A 9 1.89 -25.89 -0.56
N ALA A 10 2.32 -26.21 -1.77
CA ALA A 10 3.24 -25.36 -2.53
C ALA A 10 2.67 -23.93 -2.52
N SER A 11 3.48 -22.95 -2.11
CA SER A 11 3.01 -21.56 -2.05
C SER A 11 2.52 -21.19 -3.45
N PRO A 12 1.31 -20.63 -3.59
CA PRO A 12 0.79 -20.29 -4.91
C PRO A 12 1.78 -19.38 -5.65
N ALA A 13 1.96 -19.64 -6.94
CA ALA A 13 2.85 -18.88 -7.80
C ALA A 13 2.53 -17.38 -7.74
N LEU A 14 3.56 -16.55 -7.87
CA LEU A 14 3.46 -15.09 -7.86
C LEU A 14 2.38 -14.62 -8.85
N ASN A 15 1.42 -13.85 -8.36
CA ASN A 15 0.44 -13.23 -9.25
C ASN A 15 1.10 -12.05 -9.96
N LYS A 16 1.43 -12.23 -11.25
CA LYS A 16 2.11 -11.21 -12.06
C LYS A 16 1.34 -9.90 -12.12
N ALA A 17 0.01 -9.95 -12.28
CA ALA A 17 -0.82 -8.74 -12.32
C ALA A 17 -0.79 -7.97 -10.99
N TYR A 18 -0.85 -8.69 -9.87
CA TYR A 18 -0.73 -8.11 -8.54
C TYR A 18 0.63 -7.44 -8.32
N LEU A 19 1.72 -8.11 -8.73
CA LEU A 19 3.06 -7.54 -8.64
C LEU A 19 3.19 -6.28 -9.49
N MET A 20 2.75 -6.31 -10.75
CA MET A 20 2.81 -5.17 -11.65
C MET A 20 2.03 -3.98 -11.09
N MET A 21 0.82 -4.20 -10.59
CA MET A 21 0.02 -3.15 -9.97
C MET A 21 0.74 -2.51 -8.78
N ASN A 22 1.30 -3.32 -7.87
CA ASN A 22 2.03 -2.81 -6.71
C ASN A 22 3.31 -2.06 -7.14
N LEU A 23 4.09 -2.58 -8.08
CA LEU A 23 5.28 -1.90 -8.59
C LEU A 23 4.94 -0.57 -9.28
N SER A 24 3.82 -0.52 -10.00
CA SER A 24 3.34 0.69 -10.64
C SER A 24 3.03 1.77 -9.60
N PHE A 25 2.27 1.45 -8.56
CA PHE A 25 1.94 2.43 -7.51
C PHE A 25 3.13 2.82 -6.65
N ALA A 26 4.03 1.88 -6.33
CA ALA A 26 5.19 2.17 -5.48
C ALA A 26 6.29 2.96 -6.20
N LEU A 27 6.53 2.67 -7.48
CA LEU A 27 7.75 3.13 -8.13
C LEU A 27 7.51 3.76 -9.49
N LEU A 28 6.86 3.05 -10.42
CA LEU A 28 6.81 3.49 -11.82
C LEU A 28 6.03 4.80 -11.96
N LEU A 29 4.81 4.87 -11.41
CA LEU A 29 3.97 6.06 -11.51
C LEU A 29 4.56 7.25 -10.74
N PRO A 30 5.04 7.11 -9.49
CA PRO A 30 5.77 8.19 -8.82
C PRO A 30 6.95 8.71 -9.62
N ALA A 31 7.82 7.82 -10.13
CA ALA A 31 9.02 8.21 -10.85
C ALA A 31 8.68 8.93 -12.16
N ILE A 32 7.70 8.44 -12.92
CA ILE A 32 7.22 9.10 -14.14
C ILE A 32 6.67 10.49 -13.80
N SER A 33 5.87 10.63 -12.74
CA SER A 33 5.32 11.93 -12.36
C SER A 33 6.40 12.94 -11.91
N VAL A 34 7.43 12.49 -11.18
CA VAL A 34 8.60 13.33 -10.84
C VAL A 34 9.31 13.83 -12.10
N VAL A 35 9.55 12.93 -13.06
CA VAL A 35 10.21 13.26 -14.32
C VAL A 35 9.38 14.27 -15.11
N ILE A 36 8.07 14.03 -15.25
CA ILE A 36 7.15 14.92 -15.97
C ILE A 36 7.13 16.31 -15.33
N GLU A 37 6.93 16.43 -14.01
CA GLU A 37 6.87 17.72 -13.33
C GLU A 37 8.23 18.45 -13.35
N HIS A 38 9.35 17.73 -13.32
CA HIS A 38 10.67 18.32 -13.52
C HIS A 38 10.82 18.94 -14.92
N TYR A 39 10.36 18.27 -15.98
CA TYR A 39 10.48 18.76 -17.34
C TYR A 39 9.47 19.88 -17.69
N ILE A 40 8.25 19.82 -17.13
CA ILE A 40 7.19 20.79 -17.45
C ILE A 40 7.27 22.02 -16.55
N ASP A 41 7.39 21.84 -15.24
CA ASP A 41 7.32 22.93 -14.25
C ASP A 41 8.71 23.37 -13.75
N HIS A 42 9.77 22.81 -14.33
CA HIS A 42 11.17 23.03 -13.92
C HIS A 42 11.42 22.78 -12.43
N ALA A 43 10.60 21.92 -11.81
CA ALA A 43 10.70 21.59 -10.40
C ALA A 43 12.02 20.87 -10.11
N THR A 44 12.70 21.23 -9.02
CA THR A 44 13.96 20.56 -8.65
C THR A 44 13.68 19.12 -8.22
N ILE A 45 14.43 18.15 -8.77
CA ILE A 45 14.36 16.75 -8.35
C ILE A 45 14.93 16.65 -6.93
N ALA A 46 14.03 16.67 -5.96
CA ALA A 46 14.33 16.59 -4.53
C ALA A 46 13.25 15.76 -3.82
N TRP A 47 13.48 15.44 -2.55
CA TRP A 47 12.54 14.67 -1.73
C TRP A 47 11.17 15.32 -1.60
N HIS A 48 11.07 16.65 -1.71
CA HIS A 48 9.78 17.34 -1.75
C HIS A 48 8.92 16.87 -2.93
N LEU A 49 9.49 16.85 -4.14
CA LEU A 49 8.80 16.41 -5.36
C LEU A 49 8.58 14.89 -5.39
N ALA A 50 9.61 14.12 -5.03
CA ALA A 50 9.50 12.66 -4.95
C ALA A 50 8.45 12.22 -3.93
N GLY A 51 8.43 12.87 -2.76
CA GLY A 51 7.47 12.61 -1.69
C GLY A 51 6.04 12.97 -2.10
N LYS A 52 5.81 14.10 -2.79
CA LYS A 52 4.50 14.46 -3.35
C LYS A 52 3.89 13.31 -4.15
N TRP A 53 4.66 12.78 -5.11
CA TRP A 53 4.18 11.73 -6.00
C TRP A 53 4.14 10.35 -5.36
N LEU A 54 5.04 10.08 -4.40
CA LEU A 54 4.99 8.85 -3.59
C LEU A 54 3.74 8.82 -2.70
N ILE A 55 3.39 9.95 -2.07
CA ILE A 55 2.17 10.08 -1.25
C ILE A 55 0.95 9.92 -2.15
N PHE A 56 0.91 10.59 -3.30
CA PHE A 56 -0.23 10.51 -4.22
C PHE A 56 -0.47 9.09 -4.74
N TRP A 57 0.54 8.45 -5.31
CA TRP A 57 0.40 7.13 -5.95
C TRP A 57 0.55 5.97 -4.97
N GLY A 58 1.64 5.97 -4.22
CA GLY A 58 2.04 4.88 -3.33
C GLY A 58 1.17 4.77 -2.09
N ALA A 59 0.69 5.90 -1.56
CA ALA A 59 -0.28 5.88 -0.47
C ALA A 59 -1.71 6.13 -0.96
N GLY A 60 -1.96 7.29 -1.57
CA GLY A 60 -3.29 7.78 -1.94
C GLY A 60 -4.07 6.83 -2.85
N MET A 61 -3.63 6.72 -4.10
CA MET A 61 -4.29 5.88 -5.11
C MET A 61 -4.30 4.40 -4.74
N ARG A 62 -3.23 3.90 -4.11
CA ARG A 62 -3.17 2.51 -3.67
C ARG A 62 -4.20 2.19 -2.60
N LEU A 63 -4.29 3.00 -1.55
CA LEU A 63 -5.25 2.81 -0.46
C LEU A 63 -6.67 3.03 -0.97
N PHE A 64 -6.89 4.07 -1.77
CA PHE A 64 -8.20 4.35 -2.35
C PHE A 64 -8.75 3.17 -3.17
N THR A 65 -7.96 2.63 -4.09
CA THR A 65 -8.37 1.49 -4.94
C THR A 65 -8.57 0.20 -4.13
N ALA A 66 -7.70 -0.09 -3.16
CA ALA A 66 -7.92 -1.20 -2.23
C ALA A 66 -9.19 -1.02 -1.41
N GLY A 67 -9.43 0.19 -0.93
CA GLY A 67 -10.56 0.53 -0.08
C GLY A 67 -11.89 0.36 -0.81
N ILE A 68 -11.99 0.82 -2.06
CA ILE A 68 -13.16 0.56 -2.92
C ILE A 68 -13.40 -0.94 -3.06
N LYS A 69 -12.35 -1.71 -3.36
CA LYS A 69 -12.48 -3.16 -3.55
C LYS A 69 -12.93 -3.87 -2.29
N GLN A 70 -12.42 -3.46 -1.13
CA GLN A 70 -12.78 -4.00 0.19
C GLN A 70 -14.20 -3.63 0.60
N ALA A 71 -14.62 -2.39 0.34
CA ALA A 71 -15.96 -1.93 0.69
C ALA A 71 -17.05 -2.58 -0.19
N ALA A 72 -16.82 -2.63 -1.51
CA ALA A 72 -17.78 -3.13 -2.48
C ALA A 72 -17.81 -4.67 -2.57
N THR A 73 -16.65 -5.34 -2.45
CA THR A 73 -16.53 -6.80 -2.57
C THR A 73 -15.70 -7.39 -1.43
N PRO A 74 -16.18 -7.31 -0.18
CA PRO A 74 -15.45 -7.79 1.00
C PRO A 74 -15.13 -9.29 0.94
N GLU A 75 -15.99 -10.10 0.29
CA GLU A 75 -15.80 -11.53 0.08
C GLU A 75 -14.53 -11.85 -0.70
N PHE A 76 -14.20 -11.03 -1.71
CA PHE A 76 -12.97 -11.20 -2.48
C PHE A 76 -11.75 -11.06 -1.57
N THR A 77 -11.73 -10.06 -0.70
CA THR A 77 -10.62 -9.81 0.23
C THR A 77 -10.55 -10.89 1.30
N ALA A 78 -11.68 -11.29 1.88
CA ALA A 78 -11.74 -12.33 2.91
C ALA A 78 -11.13 -13.65 2.40
N ILE A 79 -11.59 -14.12 1.23
CA ILE A 79 -11.23 -15.44 0.70
C ILE A 79 -9.86 -15.41 0.03
N ASN A 80 -9.59 -14.41 -0.81
CA ASN A 80 -8.40 -14.42 -1.66
C ASN A 80 -7.18 -13.80 -0.98
N ILE A 81 -7.37 -12.83 -0.07
CA ILE A 81 -6.27 -12.10 0.57
C ILE A 81 -6.06 -12.61 1.99
N PHE A 82 -7.07 -12.49 2.87
CA PHE A 82 -6.92 -12.84 4.28
C PHE A 82 -7.07 -14.34 4.57
N LYS A 83 -7.54 -15.12 3.60
CA LYS A 83 -7.80 -16.57 3.74
C LYS A 83 -8.72 -16.90 4.92
N ILE A 84 -9.63 -15.99 5.26
CA ILE A 84 -10.61 -16.15 6.33
C ILE A 84 -11.84 -16.86 5.78
N LYS A 85 -12.28 -17.90 6.47
CA LYS A 85 -13.53 -18.62 6.16
C LYS A 85 -14.61 -18.13 7.12
N GLY A 86 -15.54 -17.31 6.62
CA GLY A 86 -16.68 -16.83 7.41
C GLY A 86 -17.17 -15.46 6.93
N LYS A 87 -18.49 -15.29 6.83
CA LYS A 87 -19.10 -14.01 6.41
C LYS A 87 -19.01 -12.93 7.49
N GLU A 88 -18.79 -13.32 8.74
CA GLU A 88 -18.56 -12.43 9.89
C GLU A 88 -17.44 -11.41 9.63
N SER A 89 -16.39 -11.81 8.90
CA SER A 89 -15.26 -10.90 8.62
C SER A 89 -15.60 -9.81 7.60
N TYR A 90 -16.73 -9.90 6.89
CA TYR A 90 -17.05 -8.97 5.80
C TYR A 90 -17.33 -7.56 6.32
N VAL A 91 -17.91 -7.44 7.51
CA VAL A 91 -18.16 -6.16 8.18
C VAL A 91 -16.83 -5.46 8.46
N ILE A 92 -15.89 -6.16 9.10
CA ILE A 92 -14.56 -5.64 9.44
C ILE A 92 -13.78 -5.26 8.17
N ILE A 93 -13.87 -6.08 7.11
CA ILE A 93 -13.22 -5.78 5.83
C ILE A 93 -13.80 -4.53 5.18
N ARG A 94 -15.11 -4.32 5.29
CA ARG A 94 -15.76 -3.11 4.76
C ARG A 94 -15.34 -1.86 5.53
N GLU A 95 -15.24 -1.95 6.85
CA GLU A 95 -14.73 -0.87 7.70
C GLU A 95 -13.27 -0.54 7.40
N LEU A 96 -12.42 -1.56 7.21
CA LEU A 96 -11.06 -1.38 6.70
C LEU A 96 -11.06 -0.71 5.32
N GLY A 97 -12.02 -1.08 4.47
CA GLY A 97 -12.23 -0.46 3.17
C GLY A 97 -12.53 1.04 3.29
N PHE A 98 -13.40 1.44 4.21
CA PHE A 98 -13.69 2.84 4.47
C PHE A 98 -12.47 3.60 5.00
N ALA A 99 -11.73 3.01 5.94
CA ALA A 99 -10.48 3.60 6.42
C ALA A 99 -9.48 3.84 5.27
N ASN A 100 -9.32 2.85 4.38
CA ASN A 100 -8.46 2.95 3.21
C ASN A 100 -8.94 3.99 2.19
N ILE A 101 -10.26 4.12 1.98
CA ILE A 101 -10.83 5.19 1.15
C ILE A 101 -10.50 6.56 1.75
N SER A 102 -10.73 6.77 3.05
CA SER A 102 -10.48 8.04 3.72
C SER A 102 -9.00 8.44 3.67
N LEU A 103 -8.08 7.54 4.02
CA LEU A 103 -6.64 7.76 3.92
C LEU A 103 -6.19 7.97 2.47
N GLY A 104 -6.77 7.20 1.54
CA GLY A 104 -6.50 7.29 0.11
C GLY A 104 -6.87 8.65 -0.47
N ILE A 105 -8.08 9.14 -0.17
CA ILE A 105 -8.54 10.47 -0.58
C ILE A 105 -7.62 11.56 -0.01
N MET A 106 -7.23 11.46 1.26
CA MET A 106 -6.29 12.43 1.85
C MET A 106 -4.94 12.45 1.11
N GLY A 107 -4.39 11.27 0.76
CA GLY A 107 -3.18 11.16 -0.05
C GLY A 107 -3.34 11.78 -1.45
N ILE A 108 -4.47 11.53 -2.11
CA ILE A 108 -4.80 12.10 -3.43
C ILE A 108 -4.90 13.63 -3.37
N LEU A 109 -5.68 14.16 -2.42
CA LEU A 109 -5.89 15.60 -2.28
C LEU A 109 -4.61 16.35 -1.86
N SER A 110 -3.66 15.67 -1.22
CA SER A 110 -2.37 16.28 -0.85
C SER A 110 -1.48 16.67 -2.04
N ALA A 111 -1.76 16.15 -3.24
CA ALA A 111 -1.10 16.61 -4.46
C ALA A 111 -1.59 18.00 -4.89
N LEU A 112 -2.81 18.38 -4.51
CA LEU A 112 -3.44 19.67 -4.83
C LEU A 112 -3.20 20.73 -3.74
N ASN A 113 -2.89 20.30 -2.51
CA ASN A 113 -2.66 21.20 -1.38
C ASN A 113 -1.44 20.76 -0.57
N ASP A 114 -0.36 21.54 -0.67
CA ASP A 114 0.91 21.27 0.01
C ASP A 114 0.77 21.16 1.54
N SER A 115 -0.14 21.94 2.13
CA SER A 115 -0.38 21.93 3.59
C SER A 115 -0.93 20.58 4.08
N TRP A 116 -1.59 19.82 3.21
CA TRP A 116 -2.14 18.51 3.54
C TRP A 116 -1.10 17.39 3.42
N ARG A 117 0.00 17.63 2.72
CA ARG A 117 1.01 16.62 2.39
C ARG A 117 1.70 16.05 3.61
N MET A 118 2.00 16.88 4.59
CA MET A 118 2.60 16.41 5.84
C MET A 118 1.65 15.48 6.61
N LEU A 119 0.37 15.87 6.75
CA LEU A 119 -0.63 15.06 7.44
C LEU A 119 -0.93 13.75 6.68
N ALA A 120 -0.98 13.81 5.35
CA ALA A 120 -1.11 12.64 4.49
C ALA A 120 0.04 11.65 4.71
N ALA A 121 1.29 12.13 4.68
CA ALA A 121 2.48 11.32 4.93
C ALA A 121 2.50 10.70 6.33
N ILE A 122 2.11 11.45 7.36
CA ILE A 122 2.07 10.94 8.74
C ILE A 122 1.03 9.83 8.88
N ALA A 123 -0.23 10.09 8.51
CA ALA A 123 -1.30 9.12 8.76
C ALA A 123 -1.12 7.85 7.92
N THR A 124 -0.77 7.99 6.64
CA THR A 124 -0.52 6.83 5.78
C THR A 124 0.78 6.13 6.15
N GLY A 125 1.82 6.87 6.56
CA GLY A 125 3.06 6.30 7.09
C GLY A 125 2.81 5.43 8.31
N ILE A 126 2.03 5.90 9.29
CA ILE A 126 1.63 5.09 10.46
C ILE A 126 0.89 3.83 10.01
N PHE A 127 -0.05 3.95 9.07
CA PHE A 127 -0.81 2.82 8.55
C PHE A 127 0.10 1.75 7.91
N PHE A 128 0.98 2.15 6.99
CA PHE A 128 1.93 1.25 6.34
C PHE A 128 2.95 0.67 7.31
N GLY A 129 3.42 1.47 8.27
CA GLY A 129 4.32 1.02 9.33
C GLY A 129 3.69 -0.10 10.15
N PHE A 130 2.45 0.08 10.62
CA PHE A 130 1.74 -0.97 11.34
C PHE A 130 1.47 -2.20 10.47
N SER A 131 1.05 -2.02 9.22
CA SER A 131 0.85 -3.14 8.28
C SER A 131 2.14 -3.95 8.09
N ALA A 132 3.28 -3.30 7.86
CA ALA A 132 4.58 -3.94 7.75
C ALA A 132 4.95 -4.71 9.03
N THR A 133 4.77 -4.11 10.22
CA THR A 133 5.04 -4.79 11.49
C THR A 133 4.17 -6.03 11.67
N GLN A 134 2.90 -5.96 11.30
CA GLN A 134 1.97 -7.08 11.38
C GLN A 134 2.37 -8.22 10.43
N HIS A 135 2.79 -7.90 9.21
CA HIS A 135 3.30 -8.88 8.25
C HIS A 135 4.58 -9.55 8.74
N CYS A 136 5.52 -8.80 9.33
CA CYS A 136 6.71 -9.35 9.97
C CYS A 136 6.35 -10.30 11.13
N ALA A 137 5.44 -9.89 12.01
CA ALA A 137 5.03 -10.70 13.16
C ALA A 137 4.36 -12.03 12.76
N LYS A 138 3.57 -12.01 11.68
CA LYS A 138 2.90 -13.21 11.15
C LYS A 138 3.83 -14.18 10.42
N LYS A 139 5.06 -13.77 10.07
CA LYS A 139 6.05 -14.49 9.24
C LYS A 139 5.47 -14.88 7.86
N PRO A 140 5.72 -14.08 6.80
CA PRO A 140 5.04 -14.25 5.52
C PRO A 140 5.29 -15.63 4.92
N CYS A 141 4.22 -16.36 4.65
CA CYS A 141 4.25 -17.75 4.18
C CYS A 141 4.13 -17.86 2.65
N SER A 142 3.70 -16.79 1.97
CA SER A 142 3.54 -16.76 0.51
C SER A 142 4.36 -15.65 -0.17
N THR A 143 4.65 -15.81 -1.47
CA THR A 143 5.36 -14.79 -2.25
C THR A 143 4.59 -13.47 -2.32
N ASN A 144 3.25 -13.53 -2.42
CA ASN A 144 2.42 -12.32 -2.42
C ASN A 144 2.49 -11.58 -1.08
N GLU A 145 2.54 -12.29 0.05
CA GLU A 145 2.73 -11.67 1.37
C GLU A 145 4.11 -11.02 1.49
N LYS A 146 5.16 -11.62 0.92
CA LYS A 146 6.49 -10.97 0.86
C LYS A 146 6.45 -9.70 0.02
N VAL A 147 5.76 -9.71 -1.12
CA VAL A 147 5.57 -8.51 -1.96
C VAL A 147 4.79 -7.43 -1.19
N ALA A 148 3.74 -7.81 -0.47
CA ALA A 148 2.98 -6.88 0.37
C ALA A 148 3.84 -6.26 1.47
N LEU A 149 4.62 -7.09 2.19
CA LEU A 149 5.56 -6.60 3.20
C LEU A 149 6.59 -5.63 2.60
N CYS A 150 7.21 -5.98 1.47
CA CYS A 150 8.17 -5.11 0.80
C CYS A 150 7.53 -3.79 0.36
N TYR A 151 6.30 -3.83 -0.14
CA TYR A 151 5.54 -2.64 -0.51
C TYR A 151 5.31 -1.76 0.71
N ASP A 152 4.75 -2.32 1.80
CA ASP A 152 4.43 -1.57 3.01
C ASP A 152 5.69 -0.95 3.64
N MET A 153 6.79 -1.70 3.71
CA MET A 153 8.07 -1.18 4.19
C MET A 153 8.64 -0.08 3.30
N PHE A 154 8.58 -0.27 1.98
CA PHE A 154 9.09 0.72 1.03
C PHE A 154 8.32 2.04 1.14
N ILE A 155 6.99 1.99 1.14
CA ILE A 155 6.15 3.19 1.30
C ILE A 155 6.41 3.82 2.66
N PHE A 156 6.41 3.05 3.75
CA PHE A 156 6.68 3.58 5.08
C PHE A 156 8.03 4.32 5.15
N LEU A 157 9.11 3.70 4.69
CA LEU A 157 10.44 4.31 4.71
C LEU A 157 10.51 5.56 3.82
N GLY A 158 9.93 5.52 2.62
CA GLY A 158 9.88 6.68 1.73
C GLY A 158 9.11 7.86 2.34
N LEU A 159 8.01 7.59 3.04
CA LEU A 159 7.26 8.61 3.78
C LEU A 159 8.05 9.18 4.97
N MET A 160 8.80 8.34 5.69
CA MET A 160 9.68 8.81 6.76
C MET A 160 10.80 9.70 6.22
N ILE A 161 11.45 9.30 5.12
CA ILE A 161 12.49 10.11 4.46
C ILE A 161 11.91 11.47 4.05
N TYR A 162 10.74 11.48 3.41
CA TYR A 162 10.04 12.72 3.07
C TYR A 162 9.81 13.61 4.30
N LEU A 163 9.30 13.06 5.40
CA LEU A 163 9.02 13.81 6.63
C LEU A 163 10.29 14.40 7.26
N PHE A 164 11.38 13.64 7.28
CA PHE A 164 12.66 14.14 7.80
C PHE A 164 13.33 15.16 6.88
N SER A 165 13.08 15.09 5.57
CA SER A 165 13.63 16.05 4.61
C SER A 165 12.88 17.39 4.57
N GLN A 166 11.72 17.51 5.24
CA GLN A 166 11.00 18.79 5.34
C GLN A 166 11.48 19.66 6.52
N ARG A 167 12.49 19.21 7.26
CA ARG A 167 13.09 19.95 8.38
C ARG A 167 14.12 20.97 7.92
#